data_AF-A0A9X9QQM6-F1
#
_entry.id   AF-A0A9X9QQM6-F1
#
_cell.length_a   1.000
_cell.length_b   1.000
_cell.length_c   1.000
_cell.angle_alpha   90.00
_cell.angle_beta   90.00
_cell.angle_gamma   90.00
#
_symmetry.space_group_name_H-M   'P 1'
#
loop_
_entity.id
_entity.type
_entity.pdbx_description
1 polymer ?
#
loop_
_entity_poly.entity_id
_entity_poly.type
_entity_poly.pdbx_seq_one_letter_code
_entity_poly.pdbx_strand_id
1 'polypeptide(L)'
;MDPKQKDFSDFSQSQFVSTATAYRLKKKCLNFLKEVGLTIRHNQISGPEHRMRFLIALLHYRYGFPIYEFSKKDLDLVKDIILTSNKTLNLAILENTPEEYQFFSYLVILSWYRHDYPLSDFCDHNLEHLKSIFIFDRVSTICSHILEPKLGIQFSERERDYLFLAYCTTNNALYKDQWLVSDKKEMLQIVRLDTDIKYLLPHCEALFGSQISTSNSFTVACMFLMQNYLCGMQGLLPEGFFGHYHLDEEDHILLSIVTHLLDNWLKVLGIEEHNNTVACYLLTVHLRELIKLHLEPVLVYVFANNIADLSLLQTYLKLNFPTSVADIYGINILTSPCLESLNQKKVSFSLT
;
A
#
# COMPACT_ATOMS: atom_id res chain seq x y z
N MET A 1 -7.12 -37.91 -13.36
CA MET A 1 -7.97 -38.16 -14.54
C MET A 1 -8.27 -36.82 -15.17
N ASP A 2 -7.93 -36.65 -16.44
CA ASP A 2 -8.11 -35.40 -17.19
C ASP A 2 -9.61 -35.09 -17.30
N PRO A 3 -10.13 -33.99 -16.73
CA PRO A 3 -11.55 -33.70 -16.80
C PRO A 3 -11.91 -33.44 -18.27
N LYS A 4 -12.76 -34.31 -18.85
CA LYS A 4 -13.28 -34.20 -20.22
C LYS A 4 -13.56 -32.73 -20.55
N GLN A 5 -12.76 -32.17 -21.47
CA GLN A 5 -12.93 -30.80 -21.97
C GLN A 5 -14.37 -30.62 -22.43
N LYS A 6 -15.14 -29.81 -21.70
CA LYS A 6 -16.43 -29.35 -22.19
C LYS A 6 -16.19 -28.33 -23.29
N ASP A 7 -16.87 -28.48 -24.41
CA ASP A 7 -16.85 -27.45 -25.45
C ASP A 7 -17.36 -26.13 -24.85
N PHE A 8 -16.72 -25.03 -25.22
CA PHE A 8 -17.14 -23.71 -24.76
C PHE A 8 -18.56 -23.37 -25.23
N SER A 9 -18.96 -23.92 -26.37
CA SER A 9 -20.34 -23.83 -26.86
C SER A 9 -21.32 -24.50 -25.90
N ASP A 10 -21.03 -25.73 -25.46
CA ASP A 10 -21.86 -26.48 -24.51
C ASP A 10 -21.97 -25.74 -23.16
N PHE A 11 -20.86 -25.18 -22.68
CA PHE A 11 -20.86 -24.33 -21.49
C PHE A 11 -21.78 -23.12 -21.67
N SER A 12 -21.68 -22.39 -22.79
CA SER A 12 -22.52 -21.20 -23.02
C SER A 12 -24.01 -21.51 -23.01
N GLN A 13 -24.40 -22.62 -23.64
CA GLN A 13 -25.80 -23.08 -23.66
C GLN A 13 -26.27 -23.47 -22.25
N SER A 14 -25.43 -24.14 -21.46
CA SER A 14 -25.76 -24.51 -20.07
C SER A 14 -25.98 -23.32 -19.15
N GLN A 15 -25.42 -22.16 -19.49
CA GLN A 15 -25.56 -20.90 -18.75
C GLN A 15 -26.64 -19.97 -19.36
N PHE A 16 -27.41 -20.46 -20.33
CA PHE A 16 -28.43 -19.67 -21.05
C PHE A 16 -27.87 -18.40 -21.73
N VAL A 17 -26.60 -18.44 -22.16
CA VAL A 17 -25.92 -17.35 -22.86
C VAL A 17 -25.72 -17.73 -24.32
N SER A 18 -26.03 -16.84 -25.26
CA SER A 18 -25.74 -17.07 -26.67
C SER A 18 -24.24 -17.26 -26.90
N THR A 19 -23.87 -18.16 -27.82
CA THR A 19 -22.47 -18.44 -28.15
C THR A 19 -21.69 -17.15 -28.48
N ALA A 20 -22.27 -16.26 -29.29
CA ALA A 20 -21.68 -14.96 -29.62
C ALA A 20 -21.41 -14.08 -28.38
N THR A 21 -22.34 -14.02 -27.42
CA THR A 21 -22.15 -13.28 -26.16
C THR A 21 -21.09 -13.94 -25.29
N ALA A 22 -21.09 -15.26 -25.18
CA ALA A 22 -20.08 -16.00 -24.43
C ALA A 22 -18.66 -15.76 -24.98
N TYR A 23 -18.47 -15.76 -26.30
CA TYR A 23 -17.17 -15.45 -26.91
C TYR A 23 -16.73 -14.00 -26.67
N ARG A 24 -17.66 -13.04 -26.69
CA ARG A 24 -17.35 -11.64 -26.32
C ARG A 24 -16.92 -11.52 -24.86
N LEU A 25 -17.60 -12.21 -23.95
CA LEU A 25 -17.21 -12.26 -22.53
C LEU A 25 -15.84 -12.91 -22.36
N LYS A 26 -15.60 -14.06 -23.00
CA LYS A 26 -14.29 -14.74 -22.99
C LYS A 26 -13.18 -13.83 -23.49
N LYS A 27 -13.42 -13.03 -24.54
CA LYS A 27 -12.45 -12.05 -25.04
C LYS A 27 -12.16 -10.96 -24.01
N LYS A 28 -13.18 -10.41 -23.33
CA LYS A 28 -12.99 -9.43 -22.24
C LYS A 28 -12.18 -10.03 -21.09
N CYS A 29 -12.53 -11.24 -20.64
CA CYS A 29 -11.78 -11.95 -19.61
C CYS A 29 -10.34 -12.20 -20.05
N LEU A 30 -10.11 -12.61 -21.31
CA LEU A 30 -8.77 -12.83 -21.82
C LEU A 30 -7.93 -11.55 -21.85
N ASN A 31 -8.53 -10.40 -22.20
CA ASN A 31 -7.83 -9.12 -22.17
C ASN A 31 -7.36 -8.78 -20.75
N PHE A 32 -8.26 -8.85 -19.76
CA PHE A 32 -7.91 -8.65 -18.36
C PHE A 32 -6.84 -9.66 -17.89
N LEU A 33 -7.02 -10.95 -18.18
CA LEU A 33 -6.07 -11.99 -17.78
C LEU A 33 -4.67 -11.68 -18.32
N LYS A 34 -4.54 -11.21 -19.56
CA LYS A 34 -3.25 -10.82 -20.14
C LYS A 34 -2.60 -9.65 -19.40
N GLU A 35 -3.39 -8.66 -18.98
CA GLU A 35 -2.91 -7.51 -18.19
C GLU A 35 -2.32 -7.95 -16.83
N VAL A 36 -2.79 -9.07 -16.28
CA VAL A 36 -2.29 -9.63 -15.01
C VAL A 36 -1.37 -10.83 -15.18
N GLY A 37 -0.81 -11.05 -16.38
CA GLY A 37 0.16 -12.12 -16.65
C GLY A 37 -0.43 -13.54 -16.71
N LEU A 38 -1.74 -13.66 -16.97
CA LEU A 38 -2.48 -14.91 -17.11
C LEU A 38 -3.05 -15.06 -18.53
N THR A 39 -3.56 -16.24 -18.86
CA THR A 39 -4.16 -16.52 -20.17
C THR A 39 -5.24 -17.60 -20.07
N ILE A 40 -5.88 -17.92 -21.19
CA ILE A 40 -6.81 -19.04 -21.30
C ILE A 40 -6.22 -20.09 -22.24
N ARG A 41 -5.99 -21.30 -21.74
CA ARG A 41 -5.61 -22.49 -22.53
C ARG A 41 -6.66 -23.56 -22.35
N HIS A 42 -7.16 -24.13 -23.44
CA HIS A 42 -8.16 -25.20 -23.39
C HIS A 42 -9.40 -24.88 -22.51
N ASN A 43 -9.91 -23.64 -22.61
CA ASN A 43 -11.02 -23.13 -21.78
C ASN A 43 -10.76 -23.09 -20.27
N GLN A 44 -9.50 -23.17 -19.84
CA GLN A 44 -9.08 -23.01 -18.45
C GLN A 44 -8.14 -21.82 -18.34
N ILE A 45 -8.18 -21.13 -17.21
CA ILE A 45 -7.22 -20.08 -16.90
C ILE A 45 -5.86 -20.75 -16.63
N SER A 46 -4.78 -20.17 -17.16
CA SER A 46 -3.43 -20.71 -17.03
C SER A 46 -2.42 -19.59 -16.89
N GLY A 47 -1.33 -19.84 -16.16
CA GLY A 47 -0.24 -18.89 -15.94
C GLY A 47 0.56 -19.28 -14.70
N PRO A 48 1.44 -18.38 -14.23
CA PRO A 48 2.19 -18.59 -12.99
C PRO A 48 1.27 -18.83 -11.80
N GLU A 49 1.57 -19.84 -10.99
CA GLU A 49 0.68 -20.30 -9.93
C GLU A 49 0.46 -19.25 -8.82
N HIS A 50 1.46 -18.44 -8.47
CA HIS A 50 1.27 -17.34 -7.51
C HIS A 50 0.19 -16.33 -7.98
N ARG A 51 0.17 -15.98 -9.27
CA ARG A 51 -0.86 -15.11 -9.87
C ARG A 51 -2.22 -15.77 -9.88
N MET A 52 -2.28 -17.07 -10.16
CA MET A 52 -3.52 -17.85 -10.07
C MET A 52 -4.11 -17.82 -8.67
N ARG A 53 -3.29 -18.00 -7.62
CA ARG A 53 -3.74 -17.96 -6.22
C ARG A 53 -4.28 -16.58 -5.85
N PHE A 54 -3.58 -15.50 -6.23
CA PHE A 54 -4.08 -14.14 -6.00
C PHE A 54 -5.38 -13.85 -6.75
N LEU A 55 -5.52 -14.29 -8.01
CA LEU A 55 -6.78 -14.15 -8.75
C LEU A 55 -7.93 -14.88 -8.03
N ILE A 56 -7.69 -16.11 -7.59
CA ILE A 56 -8.70 -16.89 -6.85
C ILE A 56 -9.10 -16.19 -5.55
N ALA A 57 -8.12 -15.73 -4.77
CA ALA A 57 -8.38 -14.98 -3.53
C ALA A 57 -9.15 -13.68 -3.82
N LEU A 58 -8.81 -12.96 -4.89
CA LEU A 58 -9.45 -11.70 -5.26
C LEU A 58 -10.90 -11.92 -5.67
N LEU A 59 -11.18 -12.94 -6.49
CA LEU A 59 -12.52 -13.32 -6.90
C LEU A 59 -13.39 -13.67 -5.69
N HIS A 60 -12.84 -14.40 -4.73
CA HIS A 60 -13.56 -14.74 -3.51
C HIS A 60 -13.78 -13.49 -2.64
N TYR A 61 -12.73 -12.76 -2.31
CA TYR A 61 -12.76 -11.63 -1.38
C TYR A 61 -13.58 -10.45 -1.89
N ARG A 62 -13.32 -10.00 -3.13
CA ARG A 62 -13.90 -8.77 -3.65
C ARG A 62 -15.27 -8.97 -4.29
N TYR A 63 -15.46 -10.12 -4.92
CA TYR A 63 -16.61 -10.37 -5.78
C TYR A 63 -17.53 -11.48 -5.28
N GLY A 64 -17.18 -12.14 -4.16
CA GLY A 64 -18.00 -13.20 -3.58
C GLY A 64 -18.10 -14.45 -4.45
N PHE A 65 -17.10 -14.72 -5.30
CA PHE A 65 -17.04 -15.92 -6.15
C PHE A 65 -16.09 -16.96 -5.53
N PRO A 66 -16.57 -17.88 -4.67
CA PRO A 66 -15.72 -18.91 -4.06
C PRO A 66 -15.37 -19.99 -5.10
N ILE A 67 -14.16 -19.93 -5.65
CA ILE A 67 -13.62 -21.01 -6.50
C ILE A 67 -13.33 -22.27 -5.67
N TYR A 68 -12.95 -22.07 -4.40
CA TYR A 68 -12.78 -23.11 -3.40
C TYR A 68 -13.65 -22.78 -2.18
N GLU A 69 -14.27 -23.81 -1.60
CA GLU A 69 -14.95 -23.70 -0.31
C GLU A 69 -13.93 -23.89 0.82
N PHE A 70 -13.53 -22.80 1.47
CA PHE A 70 -12.65 -22.86 2.62
C PHE A 70 -13.42 -23.31 3.85
N SER A 71 -12.93 -24.36 4.53
CA SER A 71 -13.59 -24.84 5.74
C SER A 71 -13.37 -23.85 6.89
N LYS A 72 -14.27 -23.88 7.88
CA LYS A 72 -14.09 -23.11 9.12
C LYS A 72 -12.76 -23.43 9.80
N LYS A 73 -12.32 -24.69 9.75
CA LYS A 73 -11.03 -25.12 10.34
C LYS A 73 -9.83 -24.45 9.67
N ASP A 74 -9.89 -24.22 8.36
CA ASP A 74 -8.82 -23.55 7.62
C ASP A 74 -8.70 -22.08 8.03
N LEU A 75 -9.83 -21.39 8.14
CA LEU A 75 -9.89 -20.00 8.60
C LEU A 75 -9.45 -19.88 10.06
N ASP A 76 -9.94 -20.76 10.93
CA ASP A 76 -9.55 -20.81 12.34
C ASP A 76 -8.04 -21.06 12.49
N LEU A 77 -7.43 -21.89 11.62
CA LEU A 77 -5.99 -22.13 11.64
C LEU A 77 -5.19 -20.85 11.34
N VAL A 78 -5.56 -20.08 10.31
CA VAL A 78 -4.86 -18.81 10.01
C VAL A 78 -5.05 -17.82 11.16
N LYS A 79 -6.26 -17.76 11.72
CA LYS A 79 -6.60 -16.91 12.85
C LYS A 79 -5.76 -17.24 14.08
N ASP A 80 -5.60 -18.52 14.40
CA ASP A 80 -4.74 -18.98 15.50
C ASP A 80 -3.28 -18.59 15.29
N ILE A 81 -2.77 -18.68 14.06
CA ILE A 81 -1.40 -18.24 13.73
C ILE A 81 -1.25 -16.74 13.98
N ILE A 82 -2.22 -15.93 13.54
CA ILE A 82 -2.21 -14.49 13.79
C ILE A 82 -2.19 -14.19 15.29
N LEU A 83 -3.09 -14.80 16.07
CA LEU A 83 -3.17 -14.58 17.51
C LEU A 83 -1.89 -15.01 18.24
N THR A 84 -1.37 -16.19 17.94
CA THR A 84 -0.17 -16.73 18.58
C THR A 84 1.12 -16.01 18.17
N SER A 85 1.13 -15.33 17.02
CA SER A 85 2.26 -14.49 16.58
C SER A 85 2.35 -13.15 17.33
N ASN A 86 1.35 -12.77 18.12
CA ASN A 86 1.31 -11.49 18.83
C ASN A 86 1.24 -11.69 20.35
N LYS A 87 1.69 -10.69 21.12
CA LYS A 87 1.61 -10.69 22.60
C LYS A 87 0.35 -10.00 23.12
N THR A 88 -0.15 -9.01 22.39
CA THR A 88 -1.16 -8.06 22.83
C THR A 88 -2.46 -8.14 22.03
N LEU A 89 -2.41 -8.70 20.82
CA LEU A 89 -3.60 -8.90 19.99
C LEU A 89 -4.43 -10.06 20.57
N ASN A 90 -5.71 -9.80 20.83
CA ASN A 90 -6.64 -10.81 21.30
C ASN A 90 -7.76 -11.05 20.28
N LEU A 91 -8.53 -12.11 20.51
CA LEU A 91 -9.60 -12.55 19.61
C LEU A 91 -10.64 -11.46 19.33
N ALA A 92 -11.05 -10.72 20.36
CA ALA A 92 -12.08 -9.69 20.24
C ALA A 92 -11.63 -8.54 19.33
N ILE A 93 -10.35 -8.14 19.40
CA ILE A 93 -9.81 -7.10 18.51
C ILE A 93 -9.81 -7.59 17.06
N LEU A 94 -9.41 -8.83 16.82
CA LEU A 94 -9.36 -9.42 15.48
C LEU A 94 -10.75 -9.60 14.87
N GLU A 95 -11.75 -9.91 15.68
CA GLU A 95 -13.15 -10.08 15.26
C GLU A 95 -13.89 -8.75 15.03
N ASN A 96 -13.33 -7.62 15.46
CA ASN A 96 -13.92 -6.30 15.16
C ASN A 96 -13.67 -5.86 13.72
N THR A 97 -12.62 -6.36 13.06
CA THR A 97 -12.27 -6.04 11.65
C THR A 97 -12.01 -7.30 10.82
N PRO A 98 -12.96 -8.24 10.74
CA PRO A 98 -12.73 -9.54 10.12
C PRO A 98 -12.40 -9.42 8.62
N GLU A 99 -12.99 -8.44 7.94
CA GLU A 99 -12.76 -8.18 6.51
C GLU A 99 -11.35 -7.64 6.21
N GLU A 100 -10.66 -7.09 7.20
CA GLU A 100 -9.34 -6.46 7.03
C GLU A 100 -8.26 -7.50 6.68
N TYR A 101 -8.37 -8.70 7.25
CA TYR A 101 -7.36 -9.78 7.11
C TYR A 101 -7.87 -10.97 6.27
N GLN A 102 -9.07 -10.86 5.72
CA GLN A 102 -9.74 -11.95 5.01
C GLN A 102 -9.00 -12.32 3.72
N PHE A 103 -8.57 -11.33 2.95
CA PHE A 103 -7.80 -11.54 1.71
C PHE A 103 -6.47 -12.26 1.99
N PHE A 104 -5.73 -11.80 3.01
CA PHE A 104 -4.52 -12.48 3.48
C PHE A 104 -4.80 -13.94 3.85
N SER A 105 -5.90 -14.18 4.58
CA SER A 105 -6.27 -15.52 5.01
C SER A 105 -6.55 -16.45 3.84
N TYR A 106 -7.21 -15.97 2.78
CA TYR A 106 -7.42 -16.74 1.55
C TYR A 106 -6.10 -17.08 0.86
N LEU A 107 -5.17 -16.13 0.76
CA LEU A 107 -3.86 -16.39 0.16
C LEU A 107 -3.08 -17.45 0.93
N VAL A 108 -3.10 -17.40 2.25
CA VAL A 108 -2.46 -18.40 3.12
C VAL A 108 -3.11 -19.77 2.90
N ILE A 109 -4.44 -19.88 2.94
CA ILE A 109 -5.16 -21.15 2.72
C ILE A 109 -4.87 -21.77 1.35
N LEU A 110 -4.74 -20.93 0.32
CA LEU A 110 -4.42 -21.39 -1.02
C LEU A 110 -3.04 -22.05 -1.13
N SER A 111 -2.12 -21.85 -0.18
CA SER A 111 -0.82 -22.53 -0.20
C SER A 111 -0.94 -24.05 -0.02
N TRP A 112 -1.93 -24.53 0.74
CA TRP A 112 -2.20 -25.96 0.88
C TRP A 112 -3.33 -26.47 -0.01
N TYR A 113 -4.32 -25.63 -0.35
CA TYR A 113 -5.39 -26.03 -1.29
C TYR A 113 -4.87 -26.20 -2.72
N ARG A 114 -3.78 -25.52 -3.07
CA ARG A 114 -3.13 -25.61 -4.38
C ARG A 114 -1.69 -26.09 -4.27
N HIS A 115 -1.38 -26.89 -3.25
CA HIS A 115 -0.05 -27.44 -3.01
C HIS A 115 0.46 -28.30 -4.18
N ASP A 116 -0.43 -29.05 -4.83
CA ASP A 116 -0.09 -29.92 -5.97
C ASP A 116 0.28 -29.14 -7.24
N TYR A 117 0.10 -27.81 -7.25
CA TYR A 117 0.47 -26.93 -8.35
C TYR A 117 1.78 -26.22 -8.01
N PRO A 118 2.90 -26.56 -8.68
CA PRO A 118 4.20 -26.01 -8.31
C PRO A 118 4.29 -24.52 -8.67
N LEU A 119 4.90 -23.76 -7.76
CA LEU A 119 5.24 -22.36 -7.99
C LEU A 119 6.43 -22.24 -8.95
N SER A 120 6.30 -21.39 -9.97
CA SER A 120 7.41 -20.95 -10.80
C SER A 120 8.33 -20.00 -10.02
N ASP A 121 9.48 -19.64 -10.60
CA ASP A 121 10.21 -18.47 -10.10
C ASP A 121 9.40 -17.20 -10.34
N PHE A 122 9.33 -16.33 -9.34
CA PHE A 122 8.56 -15.08 -9.39
C PHE A 122 9.12 -13.96 -8.50
N CYS A 123 10.18 -14.23 -7.74
CA CYS A 123 10.73 -13.21 -6.84
C CYS A 123 11.39 -12.10 -7.66
N ASP A 124 11.00 -10.86 -7.41
CA ASP A 124 11.68 -9.69 -7.95
C ASP A 124 12.80 -9.22 -7.00
N HIS A 125 13.60 -8.28 -7.48
CA HIS A 125 14.69 -7.67 -6.72
C HIS A 125 14.22 -7.06 -5.38
N ASN A 126 13.03 -6.46 -5.38
CA ASN A 126 12.48 -5.80 -4.20
C ASN A 126 12.13 -6.81 -3.12
N LEU A 127 11.43 -7.90 -3.48
CA LEU A 127 11.06 -8.96 -2.55
C LEU A 127 12.31 -9.65 -1.98
N GLU A 128 13.33 -9.90 -2.80
CA GLU A 128 14.60 -10.49 -2.32
C GLU A 128 15.28 -9.62 -1.25
N HIS A 129 15.33 -8.30 -1.44
CA HIS A 129 15.85 -7.40 -0.42
C HIS A 129 14.99 -7.39 0.85
N LEU A 130 13.67 -7.48 0.71
CA LEU A 130 12.78 -7.56 1.86
C LEU A 130 12.95 -8.85 2.66
N LYS A 131 13.46 -9.93 2.08
CA LYS A 131 13.72 -11.17 2.84
C LYS A 131 14.76 -11.02 3.95
N SER A 132 15.54 -9.93 3.96
CA SER A 132 16.48 -9.68 5.07
C SER A 132 15.80 -9.28 6.38
N ILE A 133 14.53 -8.84 6.33
CA ILE A 133 13.81 -8.48 7.56
C ILE A 133 13.43 -9.74 8.33
N PHE A 134 13.39 -9.62 9.67
CA PHE A 134 13.12 -10.75 10.56
C PHE A 134 11.80 -11.50 10.25
N ILE A 135 10.83 -10.83 9.62
CA ILE A 135 9.54 -11.46 9.27
C ILE A 135 9.71 -12.65 8.33
N PHE A 136 10.65 -12.62 7.39
CA PHE A 136 10.83 -13.74 6.45
C PHE A 136 11.18 -15.04 7.19
N ASP A 137 12.10 -14.96 8.16
CA ASP A 137 12.46 -16.08 9.04
C ASP A 137 11.26 -16.54 9.88
N ARG A 138 10.42 -15.61 10.33
CA ARG A 138 9.21 -15.92 11.09
C ARG A 138 8.15 -16.62 10.25
N VAL A 139 7.92 -16.18 9.01
CA VAL A 139 7.03 -16.87 8.05
C VAL A 139 7.55 -18.27 7.77
N SER A 140 8.87 -18.43 7.59
CA SER A 140 9.51 -19.73 7.41
C SER A 140 9.31 -20.64 8.64
N THR A 141 9.42 -20.07 9.85
CA THR A 141 9.14 -20.78 11.11
C THR A 141 7.69 -21.23 11.21
N ILE A 142 6.72 -20.37 10.84
CA ILE A 142 5.29 -20.72 10.81
C ILE A 142 5.05 -21.89 9.85
N CYS A 143 5.67 -21.85 8.66
CA CYS A 143 5.57 -22.96 7.70
C CYS A 143 6.00 -24.27 8.36
N SER A 144 7.24 -24.35 8.82
CA SER A 144 7.83 -25.62 9.25
C SER A 144 7.38 -26.12 10.63
N HIS A 145 7.03 -25.24 11.55
CA HIS A 145 6.66 -25.64 12.91
C HIS A 145 5.16 -25.64 13.19
N ILE A 146 4.34 -25.00 12.35
CA ILE A 146 2.89 -24.91 12.57
C ILE A 146 2.12 -25.51 11.41
N LEU A 147 2.36 -25.05 10.18
CA LEU A 147 1.55 -25.47 9.04
C LEU A 147 1.89 -26.89 8.57
N GLU A 148 3.17 -27.22 8.32
CA GLU A 148 3.59 -28.55 7.87
C GLU A 148 3.10 -29.67 8.82
N PRO A 149 3.28 -29.58 10.16
CA PRO A 149 2.83 -30.63 11.07
C PRO A 149 1.30 -30.77 11.14
N LYS A 150 0.55 -29.66 11.07
CA LYS A 150 -0.92 -29.67 11.15
C LYS A 150 -1.56 -30.17 9.86
N LEU A 151 -0.95 -29.88 8.71
CA LEU A 151 -1.48 -30.19 7.39
C LEU A 151 -0.95 -31.52 6.82
N GLY A 152 0.17 -32.03 7.35
CA GLY A 152 0.80 -33.25 6.83
C GLY A 152 1.43 -33.07 5.45
N ILE A 153 1.89 -31.86 5.13
CA ILE A 153 2.56 -31.50 3.87
C ILE A 153 3.93 -30.91 4.14
N GLN A 154 4.76 -30.76 3.11
CA GLN A 154 6.07 -30.11 3.21
C GLN A 154 6.13 -28.92 2.25
N PHE A 155 6.36 -27.72 2.77
CA PHE A 155 6.47 -26.52 1.94
C PHE A 155 7.86 -26.42 1.31
N SER A 156 7.88 -26.08 0.02
CA SER A 156 9.10 -25.73 -0.69
C SER A 156 9.60 -24.34 -0.27
N GLU A 157 10.84 -23.99 -0.62
CA GLU A 157 11.32 -22.61 -0.45
C GLU A 157 10.44 -21.59 -1.18
N ARG A 158 9.94 -21.94 -2.37
CA ARG A 158 9.05 -21.08 -3.15
C ARG A 158 7.70 -20.85 -2.48
N GLU A 159 7.22 -21.81 -1.70
CA GLU A 159 6.01 -21.61 -0.90
C GLU A 159 6.24 -20.63 0.25
N ARG A 160 7.44 -20.64 0.85
CA ARG A 160 7.82 -19.65 1.86
C ARG A 160 7.92 -18.25 1.24
N ASP A 161 8.51 -18.15 0.05
CA ASP A 161 8.52 -16.91 -0.75
C ASP A 161 7.10 -16.42 -1.05
N TYR A 162 6.18 -17.32 -1.40
CA TYR A 162 4.78 -16.97 -1.71
C TYR A 162 4.03 -16.46 -0.48
N LEU A 163 4.20 -17.12 0.67
CA LEU A 163 3.58 -16.68 1.92
C LEU A 163 4.19 -15.36 2.40
N PHE A 164 5.48 -15.12 2.15
CA PHE A 164 6.11 -13.84 2.43
C PHE A 164 5.62 -12.73 1.48
N LEU A 165 5.44 -13.03 0.19
CA LEU A 165 4.80 -12.10 -0.75
C LEU A 165 3.40 -11.72 -0.25
N ALA A 166 2.58 -12.71 0.16
CA ALA A 166 1.27 -12.46 0.73
C ALA A 166 1.32 -11.56 1.98
N TYR A 167 2.32 -11.75 2.85
CA TYR A 167 2.57 -10.85 3.98
C TYR A 167 2.88 -9.42 3.52
N CYS A 168 3.75 -9.26 2.52
CA CYS A 168 4.20 -7.94 2.07
C CYS A 168 3.12 -7.16 1.32
N THR A 169 2.21 -7.83 0.60
CA THR A 169 1.24 -7.17 -0.29
C THR A 169 -0.16 -7.02 0.30
N THR A 170 -0.39 -7.46 1.54
CA THR A 170 -1.74 -7.44 2.14
C THR A 170 -1.73 -6.94 3.57
N ASN A 171 -2.85 -6.33 3.97
CA ASN A 171 -3.10 -6.07 5.37
C ASN A 171 -3.18 -7.40 6.12
N ASN A 172 -2.30 -7.54 7.12
CA ASN A 172 -2.26 -8.69 7.99
C ASN A 172 -1.79 -8.22 9.38
N ALA A 173 -2.06 -9.05 10.38
CA ALA A 173 -1.70 -8.76 11.76
C ALA A 173 -0.55 -9.66 12.26
N LEU A 174 0.19 -10.34 11.39
CA LEU A 174 1.30 -11.19 11.82
C LEU A 174 2.41 -10.35 12.45
N TYR A 175 2.79 -10.69 13.68
CA TYR A 175 3.87 -10.04 14.43
C TYR A 175 3.72 -8.52 14.57
N LYS A 176 2.49 -8.00 14.53
CA LYS A 176 2.18 -6.55 14.55
C LYS A 176 2.81 -5.83 15.74
N ASP A 177 2.90 -6.49 16.89
CA ASP A 177 3.45 -5.92 18.14
C ASP A 177 4.90 -6.33 18.45
N GLN A 178 5.60 -6.99 17.52
CA GLN A 178 6.96 -7.48 17.73
C GLN A 178 8.05 -6.65 17.04
N TRP A 179 7.68 -5.67 16.21
CA TRP A 179 8.62 -4.80 15.53
C TRP A 179 9.41 -3.91 16.50
N LEU A 180 10.73 -4.09 16.54
CA LEU A 180 11.63 -3.23 17.29
C LEU A 180 11.89 -1.92 16.54
N VAL A 181 12.43 -0.93 17.26
CA VAL A 181 12.85 0.35 16.66
C VAL A 181 13.99 0.14 15.67
N SER A 182 14.88 -0.83 15.91
CA SER A 182 15.94 -1.23 14.98
C SER A 182 15.37 -1.75 13.66
N ASP A 183 14.41 -2.67 13.75
CA ASP A 183 13.82 -3.35 12.59
C ASP A 183 13.09 -2.34 11.71
N LYS A 184 12.40 -1.37 12.33
CA LYS A 184 11.77 -0.27 11.60
C LYS A 184 12.81 0.58 10.86
N LYS A 185 13.94 0.90 11.48
CA LYS A 185 15.01 1.69 10.83
C LYS A 185 15.64 0.93 9.67
N GLU A 186 15.91 -0.37 9.86
CA GLU A 186 16.44 -1.25 8.82
C GLU A 186 15.47 -1.32 7.63
N MET A 187 14.17 -1.51 7.88
CA MET A 187 13.15 -1.50 6.83
C MET A 187 13.13 -0.19 6.04
N LEU A 188 13.24 0.97 6.71
CA LEU A 188 13.31 2.26 6.02
C LEU A 188 14.59 2.40 5.17
N GLN A 189 15.72 1.82 5.61
CA GLN A 189 16.96 1.81 4.84
C GLN A 189 16.84 0.94 3.59
N ILE A 190 16.32 -0.29 3.74
CA ILE A 190 16.09 -1.22 2.62
C ILE A 190 15.22 -0.54 1.55
N VAL A 191 14.09 0.04 1.96
CA VAL A 191 13.16 0.74 1.05
C VAL A 191 13.83 1.91 0.32
N ARG A 192 14.79 2.61 0.93
CA ARG A 192 15.45 3.76 0.28
C ARG A 192 16.59 3.37 -0.64
N LEU A 193 17.38 2.38 -0.24
CA LEU A 193 18.71 2.14 -0.81
C LEU A 193 18.72 0.93 -1.72
N ASP A 194 17.96 -0.09 -1.36
CA ASP A 194 18.07 -1.40 -1.99
C ASP A 194 16.94 -1.62 -3.01
N THR A 195 15.73 -1.13 -2.74
CA THR A 195 14.58 -1.32 -3.63
C THR A 195 14.51 -0.30 -4.76
N ASP A 196 13.63 -0.55 -5.74
CA ASP A 196 13.42 0.30 -6.92
C ASP A 196 12.91 1.71 -6.60
N ILE A 197 12.46 1.95 -5.36
CA ILE A 197 12.13 3.28 -4.86
C ILE A 197 13.33 4.23 -4.98
N LYS A 198 14.58 3.75 -4.91
CA LYS A 198 15.78 4.57 -5.09
C LYS A 198 15.78 5.36 -6.40
N TYR A 199 15.15 4.83 -7.46
CA TYR A 199 15.03 5.52 -8.75
C TYR A 199 13.94 6.60 -8.75
N LEU A 200 12.98 6.54 -7.84
CA LEU A 200 11.94 7.54 -7.66
C LEU A 200 12.43 8.75 -6.84
N LEU A 201 13.34 8.52 -5.88
CA LEU A 201 13.79 9.54 -4.92
C LEU A 201 14.31 10.85 -5.55
N PRO A 202 15.20 10.84 -6.58
CA PRO A 202 15.71 12.08 -7.16
C PRO A 202 14.62 12.93 -7.81
N HIS A 203 13.61 12.29 -8.41
CA HIS A 203 12.49 12.98 -9.02
C HIS A 203 11.56 13.59 -7.97
N CYS A 204 11.32 12.88 -6.86
CA CYS A 204 10.60 13.44 -5.72
C CYS A 204 11.35 14.60 -5.06
N GLU A 205 12.66 14.50 -4.91
CA GLU A 205 13.48 15.58 -4.36
C GLU A 205 13.43 16.84 -5.24
N ALA A 206 13.48 16.68 -6.56
CA ALA A 206 13.38 17.80 -7.50
C ALA A 206 12.02 18.52 -7.42
N LEU A 207 10.92 17.80 -7.13
CA LEU A 207 9.56 18.35 -7.08
C LEU A 207 9.17 18.89 -5.70
N PHE A 208 9.55 18.19 -4.64
CA PHE A 208 9.06 18.44 -3.27
C PHE A 208 10.15 18.93 -2.30
N GLY A 209 11.41 18.97 -2.75
CA GLY A 209 12.54 19.36 -1.93
C GLY A 209 13.04 18.25 -1.00
N SER A 210 14.30 18.40 -0.56
CA SER A 210 15.00 17.42 0.28
C SER A 210 14.33 17.22 1.63
N GLN A 211 13.78 18.28 2.24
CA GLN A 211 13.11 18.20 3.54
C GLN A 211 12.00 17.14 3.56
N ILE A 212 11.22 17.06 2.48
CA ILE A 212 10.17 16.05 2.32
C ILE A 212 10.77 14.72 1.89
N SER A 213 11.56 14.71 0.80
CA SER A 213 12.02 13.47 0.16
C SER A 213 13.00 12.64 1.02
N THR A 214 13.70 13.26 1.98
CA THR A 214 14.59 12.55 2.92
C THR A 214 13.92 12.19 4.24
N SER A 215 12.65 12.57 4.46
CA SER A 215 11.95 12.29 5.72
C SER A 215 11.59 10.81 5.88
N ASN A 216 11.54 10.33 7.13
CA ASN A 216 11.06 8.98 7.43
C ASN A 216 9.60 8.81 7.00
N SER A 217 8.76 9.83 7.19
CA SER A 217 7.35 9.80 6.80
C SER A 217 7.16 9.62 5.29
N PHE A 218 7.98 10.29 4.46
CA PHE A 218 7.98 10.05 3.02
C PHE A 218 8.43 8.63 2.67
N THR A 219 9.45 8.12 3.36
CA THR A 219 9.91 6.72 3.18
C THR A 219 8.80 5.71 3.48
N VAL A 220 8.02 5.95 4.52
CA VAL A 220 6.87 5.11 4.88
C VAL A 220 5.81 5.16 3.78
N ALA A 221 5.55 6.33 3.19
CA ALA A 221 4.66 6.43 2.03
C ALA A 221 5.20 5.65 0.82
N CYS A 222 6.51 5.72 0.56
CA CYS A 222 7.16 4.91 -0.49
C CYS A 222 7.12 3.40 -0.20
N MET A 223 7.17 3.00 1.07
CA MET A 223 7.01 1.60 1.45
C MET A 223 5.62 1.09 1.06
N PHE A 224 4.56 1.82 1.40
CA PHE A 224 3.19 1.46 0.99
C PHE A 224 3.01 1.50 -0.53
N LEU A 225 3.64 2.46 -1.21
CA LEU A 225 3.67 2.49 -2.68
C LEU A 225 4.29 1.20 -3.24
N MET A 226 5.49 0.85 -2.79
CA MET A 226 6.23 -0.33 -3.26
C MET A 226 5.44 -1.63 -3.08
N GLN A 227 4.74 -1.79 -1.95
CA GLN A 227 3.91 -2.97 -1.69
C GLN A 227 2.85 -3.23 -2.78
N ASN A 228 2.40 -2.18 -3.48
CA ASN A 228 1.44 -2.33 -4.57
C ASN A 228 2.06 -2.91 -5.84
N TYR A 229 3.38 -2.88 -6.00
CA TYR A 229 4.09 -3.27 -7.23
C TYR A 229 4.96 -4.52 -7.09
N LEU A 230 5.10 -5.08 -5.88
CA LEU A 230 5.88 -6.29 -5.65
C LEU A 230 5.44 -7.43 -6.57
N CYS A 231 6.40 -8.02 -7.27
CA CYS A 231 6.25 -9.13 -8.22
C CYS A 231 5.20 -8.89 -9.34
N GLY A 232 4.89 -7.62 -9.64
CA GLY A 232 3.89 -7.25 -10.64
C GLY A 232 2.46 -7.67 -10.25
N MET A 233 2.12 -7.58 -8.96
CA MET A 233 0.83 -8.05 -8.43
C MET A 233 -0.28 -6.99 -8.43
N GLN A 234 -0.01 -5.75 -8.86
CA GLN A 234 -0.92 -4.60 -8.74
C GLN A 234 -2.34 -4.86 -9.27
N GLY A 235 -2.48 -5.57 -10.39
CA GLY A 235 -3.79 -5.87 -10.99
C GLY A 235 -4.55 -7.02 -10.31
N LEU A 236 -3.93 -7.66 -9.31
CA LEU A 236 -4.47 -8.79 -8.55
C LEU A 236 -4.61 -8.49 -7.05
N LEU A 237 -4.28 -7.27 -6.63
CA LEU A 237 -4.56 -6.79 -5.27
C LEU A 237 -5.96 -6.18 -5.22
N PRO A 238 -6.69 -6.34 -4.10
CA PRO A 238 -7.95 -5.65 -3.93
C PRO A 238 -7.69 -4.14 -3.88
N GLU A 239 -8.36 -3.38 -4.75
CA GLU A 239 -8.46 -1.94 -4.57
C GLU A 239 -9.09 -1.69 -3.19
N GLY A 240 -8.33 -1.09 -2.27
CA GLY A 240 -8.88 -0.73 -0.97
C GLY A 240 -10.10 0.17 -1.16
N PHE A 241 -11.02 0.16 -0.18
CA PHE A 241 -12.18 1.04 -0.17
C PHE A 241 -11.73 2.50 0.08
N PHE A 242 -11.04 3.10 -0.90
CA PHE A 242 -10.58 4.48 -0.85
C PHE A 242 -11.65 5.48 -1.29
N GLY A 243 -12.86 4.99 -1.61
CA GLY A 243 -14.03 5.79 -1.99
C GLY A 243 -14.55 6.77 -0.93
N HIS A 244 -13.78 7.03 0.13
CA HIS A 244 -14.12 7.95 1.22
C HIS A 244 -13.15 9.12 1.35
N TYR A 245 -12.04 9.13 0.61
CA TYR A 245 -11.23 10.34 0.57
C TYR A 245 -11.82 11.25 -0.51
N HIS A 246 -12.39 12.37 -0.07
CA HIS A 246 -12.74 13.46 -0.97
C HIS A 246 -11.43 14.15 -1.37
N LEU A 247 -11.09 14.14 -2.66
CA LEU A 247 -10.07 15.02 -3.21
C LEU A 247 -10.70 16.39 -3.43
N ASP A 248 -10.09 17.42 -2.86
CA ASP A 248 -10.41 18.80 -3.20
C ASP A 248 -9.82 19.16 -4.58
N GLU A 249 -10.19 20.30 -5.16
CA GLU A 249 -9.67 20.73 -6.47
C GLU A 249 -8.12 20.79 -6.51
N GLU A 250 -7.50 21.22 -5.42
CA GLU A 250 -6.03 21.29 -5.27
C GLU A 250 -5.39 19.89 -5.32
N ASP A 251 -6.10 18.87 -4.86
CA ASP A 251 -5.60 17.50 -4.87
C ASP A 251 -5.59 16.92 -6.28
N HIS A 252 -6.42 17.41 -7.21
CA HIS A 252 -6.39 16.98 -8.60
C HIS A 252 -5.10 17.39 -9.31
N ILE A 253 -4.53 18.55 -8.97
CA ILE A 253 -3.25 18.99 -9.52
C ILE A 253 -2.13 18.09 -8.99
N LEU A 254 -2.07 17.87 -7.67
CA LEU A 254 -1.06 17.00 -7.07
C LEU A 254 -1.20 15.56 -7.57
N LEU A 255 -2.42 15.05 -7.70
CA LEU A 255 -2.68 13.73 -8.26
C LEU A 255 -2.14 13.61 -9.68
N SER A 256 -2.37 14.61 -10.54
CA SER A 256 -1.85 14.61 -11.91
C SER A 256 -0.32 14.56 -11.94
N ILE A 257 0.35 15.32 -11.06
CA ILE A 257 1.81 15.29 -10.91
C ILE A 257 2.28 13.90 -10.46
N VAL A 258 1.63 13.33 -9.45
CA VAL A 258 1.95 12.01 -8.90
C VAL A 258 1.74 10.90 -9.93
N THR A 259 0.63 10.92 -10.67
CA THR A 259 0.37 9.95 -11.74
C THR A 259 1.46 10.01 -12.80
N HIS A 260 1.81 11.22 -13.27
CA HIS A 260 2.89 11.37 -14.27
C HIS A 260 4.25 10.90 -13.74
N LEU A 261 4.56 11.21 -12.49
CA LEU A 261 5.78 10.79 -11.80
C LEU A 261 5.86 9.26 -11.75
N LEU A 262 4.79 8.59 -11.32
CA LEU A 262 4.75 7.13 -11.20
C LEU A 262 4.72 6.45 -12.58
N ASP A 263 4.05 7.01 -13.59
CA ASP A 263 4.10 6.50 -14.96
C ASP A 263 5.52 6.51 -15.52
N ASN A 264 6.27 7.58 -15.26
CA ASN A 264 7.67 7.67 -15.68
C ASN A 264 8.55 6.70 -14.90
N TRP A 265 8.32 6.53 -13.60
CA TRP A 265 9.04 5.55 -12.79
C TRP A 265 8.80 4.12 -13.29
N LEU A 266 7.54 3.73 -13.57
CA LEU A 266 7.22 2.41 -14.14
C LEU A 266 7.90 2.18 -15.49
N LYS A 267 7.97 3.21 -16.35
CA LYS A 267 8.72 3.13 -17.62
C LYS A 267 10.22 2.91 -17.41
N VAL A 268 10.82 3.56 -16.41
CA VAL A 268 12.24 3.35 -16.06
C VAL A 268 12.47 1.90 -15.60
N LEU A 269 11.50 1.30 -14.90
CA LEU A 269 11.56 -0.10 -14.48
C LEU A 269 11.21 -1.10 -15.60
N GLY A 270 10.81 -0.63 -16.79
CA GLY A 270 10.38 -1.50 -17.89
C GLY A 270 9.04 -2.20 -17.62
N ILE A 271 8.22 -1.67 -16.72
CA ILE A 271 6.89 -2.21 -16.41
C ILE A 271 5.89 -1.59 -17.41
N GLU A 272 5.32 -2.44 -18.27
CA GLU A 272 4.34 -2.02 -19.29
C GLU A 272 2.89 -1.98 -18.76
N GLU A 273 2.67 -2.47 -17.54
CA GLU A 273 1.35 -2.51 -16.90
C GLU A 273 0.89 -1.10 -16.52
N HIS A 274 -0.42 -0.89 -16.51
CA HIS A 274 -0.99 0.41 -16.13
C HIS A 274 -0.71 0.71 -14.66
N ASN A 275 -0.50 2.00 -14.38
CA ASN A 275 -0.29 2.52 -13.05
C ASN A 275 -1.49 2.22 -12.13
N ASN A 276 -1.21 1.83 -10.90
CA ASN A 276 -2.24 1.54 -9.93
C ASN A 276 -2.85 2.87 -9.43
N THR A 277 -4.10 3.13 -9.82
CA THR A 277 -4.85 4.34 -9.45
C THR A 277 -4.91 4.54 -7.93
N VAL A 278 -5.07 3.46 -7.18
CA VAL A 278 -5.10 3.50 -5.71
C VAL A 278 -3.74 3.91 -5.15
N ALA A 279 -2.64 3.39 -5.72
CA ALA A 279 -1.30 3.75 -5.31
C ALA A 279 -0.99 5.23 -5.58
N CYS A 280 -1.41 5.76 -6.74
CA CYS A 280 -1.35 7.20 -7.05
C CYS A 280 -2.10 8.03 -6.01
N TYR A 281 -3.32 7.60 -5.68
CA TYR A 281 -4.19 8.28 -4.74
C TYR A 281 -3.56 8.35 -3.35
N LEU A 282 -3.10 7.21 -2.83
CA LEU A 282 -2.47 7.12 -1.52
C LEU A 282 -1.23 7.99 -1.41
N LEU A 283 -0.35 7.93 -2.42
CA LEU A 283 0.86 8.76 -2.42
C LEU A 283 0.51 10.26 -2.47
N THR A 284 -0.54 10.63 -3.21
CA THR A 284 -1.05 12.01 -3.28
C THR A 284 -1.50 12.50 -1.90
N VAL A 285 -2.33 11.72 -1.20
CA VAL A 285 -2.79 12.09 0.15
C VAL A 285 -1.62 12.21 1.12
N HIS A 286 -0.68 11.28 1.10
CA HIS A 286 0.51 11.34 1.96
C HIS A 286 1.38 12.56 1.65
N LEU A 287 1.65 12.84 0.36
CA LEU A 287 2.43 14.00 -0.05
C LEU A 287 1.75 15.30 0.35
N ARG A 288 0.44 15.42 0.19
CA ARG A 288 -0.31 16.61 0.62
C ARG A 288 -0.10 16.92 2.10
N GLU A 289 -0.26 15.92 2.96
CA GLU A 289 -0.06 16.13 4.40
C GLU A 289 1.41 16.47 4.72
N LEU A 290 2.37 15.84 4.01
CA LEU A 290 3.79 16.19 4.16
C LEU A 290 4.09 17.61 3.70
N ILE A 291 3.54 18.05 2.58
CA ILE A 291 3.70 19.43 2.08
C ILE A 291 3.15 20.40 3.12
N LYS A 292 1.92 20.18 3.61
CA LYS A 292 1.31 21.02 4.66
C LYS A 292 2.16 21.14 5.91
N LEU A 293 2.81 20.06 6.33
CA LEU A 293 3.70 20.05 7.50
C LEU A 293 4.99 20.87 7.31
N HIS A 294 5.42 21.10 6.07
CA HIS A 294 6.65 21.83 5.75
C HIS A 294 6.38 23.23 5.19
N LEU A 295 5.12 23.67 5.11
CA LEU A 295 4.80 25.06 4.77
C LEU A 295 5.26 26.00 5.88
N GLU A 296 5.82 27.14 5.50
CA GLU A 296 6.11 28.19 6.47
C GLU A 296 4.81 28.73 7.09
N PRO A 297 4.78 29.00 8.41
CA PRO A 297 3.64 29.62 9.05
C PRO A 297 3.30 30.97 8.40
N VAL A 298 2.01 31.25 8.23
CA VAL A 298 1.55 32.53 7.70
C VAL A 298 1.85 33.62 8.72
N LEU A 299 2.54 34.68 8.29
CA LEU A 299 2.79 35.84 9.13
C LEU A 299 1.50 36.63 9.33
N VAL A 300 1.08 36.78 10.59
CA VAL A 300 -0.12 37.54 10.96
C VAL A 300 0.29 38.73 11.80
N TYR A 301 0.08 39.94 11.28
CA TYR A 301 0.33 41.19 11.99
C TYR A 301 -0.99 41.75 12.55
N VAL A 302 -1.05 41.87 13.86
CA VAL A 302 -2.18 42.45 14.60
C VAL A 302 -1.82 43.89 14.95
N PHE A 303 -2.64 44.84 14.51
CA PHE A 303 -2.44 46.25 14.79
C PHE A 303 -3.49 46.74 15.78
N ALA A 304 -3.03 47.38 16.86
CA ALA A 304 -3.91 48.08 17.79
C ALA A 304 -3.22 49.34 18.33
N ASN A 305 -4.00 50.33 18.75
CA ASN A 305 -3.50 51.54 19.42
C ASN A 305 -3.42 51.35 20.95
N ASN A 306 -4.03 50.29 21.48
CA ASN A 306 -4.06 49.94 22.90
C ASN A 306 -3.31 48.63 23.15
N ILE A 307 -2.43 48.62 24.15
CA ILE A 307 -1.61 47.45 24.53
C ILE A 307 -2.49 46.31 25.07
N ALA A 308 -3.56 46.63 25.81
CA ALA A 308 -4.47 45.62 26.37
C ALA A 308 -5.23 44.88 25.25
N ASP A 309 -5.78 45.63 24.28
CA ASP A 309 -6.47 45.05 23.12
C ASP A 309 -5.52 44.24 22.25
N LEU A 310 -4.29 44.72 22.05
CA LEU A 310 -3.25 43.99 21.32
C LEU A 310 -2.95 42.64 21.97
N SER A 311 -2.76 42.64 23.29
CA SER A 311 -2.44 41.43 24.06
C SER A 311 -3.59 40.43 24.03
N LEU A 312 -4.83 40.91 24.14
CA LEU A 312 -6.03 40.09 24.06
C LEU A 312 -6.16 39.43 22.69
N LEU A 313 -6.05 40.21 21.60
CA LEU A 313 -6.16 39.70 20.24
C LEU A 313 -5.05 38.71 19.89
N GLN A 314 -3.80 38.99 20.28
CA GLN A 314 -2.70 38.05 20.07
C GLN A 314 -2.92 36.74 20.82
N THR A 315 -3.39 36.81 22.06
CA THR A 315 -3.68 35.62 22.88
C THR A 315 -4.80 34.81 22.25
N TYR A 316 -5.88 35.47 21.83
CA TYR A 316 -7.00 34.83 21.16
C TYR A 316 -6.56 34.12 19.87
N LEU A 317 -5.78 34.79 19.02
CA LEU A 317 -5.29 34.18 17.79
C LEU A 317 -4.33 33.00 18.07
N LYS A 318 -3.40 33.13 19.03
CA LYS A 318 -2.47 32.03 19.39
C LYS A 318 -3.17 30.82 20.01
N LEU A 319 -4.33 31.01 20.63
CA LEU A 319 -5.15 29.92 21.16
C LEU A 319 -5.89 29.16 20.04
N ASN A 320 -6.29 29.86 18.97
CA ASN A 320 -7.07 29.26 17.88
C ASN A 320 -6.19 28.77 16.71
N PHE A 321 -4.99 29.34 16.55
CA PHE A 321 -4.07 28.99 15.48
C PHE A 321 -2.73 28.51 16.06
N PRO A 322 -2.32 27.25 15.82
CA PRO A 322 -1.02 26.77 16.26
C PRO A 322 0.10 27.49 15.51
N THR A 323 1.28 27.54 16.13
CA THR A 323 2.46 28.24 15.58
C THR A 323 2.98 27.64 14.27
N SER A 324 2.60 26.39 13.94
CA SER A 324 2.86 25.77 12.64
C SER A 324 1.99 26.32 11.51
N VAL A 325 0.87 26.98 11.83
CA VAL A 325 -0.08 27.53 10.85
C VAL A 325 0.08 29.03 10.73
N ALA A 326 0.20 29.73 11.87
CA ALA A 326 0.31 31.19 11.89
C ALA A 326 1.34 31.66 12.92
N ASP A 327 2.19 32.60 12.49
CA ASP A 327 3.14 33.28 13.36
C ASP A 327 2.65 34.71 13.62
N ILE A 328 2.22 34.96 14.86
CA ILE A 328 1.38 36.09 15.24
C ILE A 328 2.20 37.17 15.94
N TYR A 329 2.31 38.32 15.29
CA TYR A 329 3.04 39.51 15.75
C TYR A 329 2.09 40.65 16.10
N GLY A 330 2.30 41.25 17.26
CA GLY A 330 1.53 42.40 17.73
C GLY A 330 2.31 43.68 17.47
N ILE A 331 1.66 44.65 16.84
CA ILE A 331 2.25 45.96 16.56
C ILE A 331 1.35 47.02 17.18
N ASN A 332 1.88 47.71 18.19
CA ASN A 332 1.22 48.89 18.73
C ASN A 332 1.50 50.09 17.80
N ILE A 333 0.45 50.65 17.22
CA ILE A 333 0.53 51.72 16.21
C ILE A 333 1.18 52.99 16.76
N LEU A 334 1.03 53.25 18.07
CA LEU A 334 1.48 54.48 18.70
C LEU A 334 2.91 54.39 19.27
N THR A 335 3.36 53.17 19.62
CA THR A 335 4.62 52.98 20.35
C THR A 335 5.64 52.13 19.62
N SER A 336 5.27 51.42 18.55
CA SER A 336 6.20 50.57 17.80
C SER A 336 6.93 51.38 16.73
N PRO A 337 8.24 51.18 16.54
CA PRO A 337 8.98 51.81 15.44
C PRO A 337 8.41 51.38 14.08
N CYS A 338 8.53 52.26 13.08
CA CYS A 338 7.93 52.09 11.76
C CYS A 338 8.28 50.74 11.13
N LEU A 339 7.28 50.11 10.47
CA LEU A 339 7.28 48.75 9.91
C LEU A 339 8.48 48.42 8.99
N GLU A 340 9.09 49.43 8.36
CA GLU A 340 10.25 49.28 7.47
C GLU A 340 11.48 48.64 8.16
N SER A 341 11.59 48.81 9.48
CA SER A 341 12.70 48.24 10.29
C SER A 341 12.54 46.75 10.62
N LEU A 342 11.33 46.18 10.52
CA LEU A 342 11.05 44.78 10.85
C LEU A 342 11.33 43.84 9.67
N ASN A 343 11.15 44.30 8.43
CA ASN A 343 11.47 43.52 7.23
C ASN A 343 12.99 43.38 6.98
N GLN A 344 13.81 44.33 7.45
CA GLN A 344 15.27 44.28 7.25
C GLN A 344 15.97 43.20 8.10
N LYS A 345 15.39 42.78 9.24
CA LYS A 345 15.98 41.72 10.08
C LYS A 345 15.89 40.32 9.48
N LYS A 346 15.05 40.09 8.46
CA LYS A 346 14.94 38.78 7.80
C LYS A 346 15.98 38.55 6.69
N VAL A 347 16.45 39.60 6.02
CA VAL A 347 17.48 39.47 4.97
C VAL A 347 18.84 39.04 5.55
N SER A 348 19.09 39.35 6.82
CA SER A 348 20.34 38.98 7.53
C SER A 348 20.38 37.56 8.10
N PHE A 349 19.28 36.80 8.10
CA PHE A 349 19.23 35.41 8.61
C PHE A 349 19.15 34.35 7.49
N SER A 350 19.11 34.77 6.22
CA SER A 350 19.12 33.87 5.05
C SER A 350 20.54 33.64 4.48
N LEU A 351 21.58 34.12 5.17
CA LEU A 351 23.00 33.95 4.82
C LEU A 351 23.80 33.48 6.04
N THR A 352 23.51 32.27 6.53
CA THR A 352 24.46 31.45 7.31
C THR A 352 24.10 29.99 7.18
#